data_AF-A0A847F706-F1
#
_entry.id   AF-A0A847F706-F1
#
_cell.length_a   1.000
_cell.length_b   1.000
_cell.length_c   1.000
_cell.angle_alpha   90.00
_cell.angle_beta   90.00
_cell.angle_gamma   90.00
#
_symmetry.space_group_name_H-M   'P 1'
#
loop_
_entity.id
_entity.type
_entity.pdbx_description
1 polymer ?
#
loop_
_entity_poly.entity_id
_entity_poly.type
_entity_poly.pdbx_seq_one_letter_code
_entity_poly.pdbx_strand_id
1 'polypeptide(L)'
;MAPFEALLYIILFAAGILGGFVNTLAGGGALFLVPILLLLGLPPEVANATNRVGVSLQSMLAARGLDQAKRLDRSALRLLALPFSAGALFGALSATWMSSMVIELLLYGAMGFALLSFTLRPRGILRAPEVHGAARYRPTALRIVALFALG
;
A
#
# COMPACT_ATOMS: atom_id res chain seq x y z
N MET A 1 -32.00 13.61 -2.18
CA MET A 1 -31.07 12.52 -1.80
C MET A 1 -31.79 11.62 -0.82
N ALA A 2 -31.84 10.31 -1.06
CA ALA A 2 -32.46 9.38 -0.10
C ALA A 2 -31.62 9.37 1.20
N PRO A 3 -32.23 9.29 2.40
CA PRO A 3 -31.51 9.30 3.67
C PRO A 3 -30.46 8.17 3.79
N PHE A 4 -30.66 7.06 3.07
CA PHE A 4 -29.72 5.94 2.97
C PHE A 4 -28.39 6.33 2.30
N GLU A 5 -28.43 7.14 1.24
CA GLU A 5 -27.25 7.58 0.50
C GLU A 5 -26.33 8.46 1.36
N ALA A 6 -26.93 9.38 2.13
CA ALA A 6 -26.19 10.25 3.03
C ALA A 6 -25.46 9.44 4.12
N LEU A 7 -26.13 8.43 4.69
CA LEU A 7 -25.53 7.52 5.66
C LEU A 7 -24.37 6.74 5.04
N LEU A 8 -24.53 6.26 3.80
CA LEU A 8 -23.49 5.53 3.08
C LEU A 8 -22.24 6.38 2.88
N TYR A 9 -22.38 7.64 2.46
CA TYR A 9 -21.23 8.55 2.31
C TYR A 9 -20.53 8.84 3.63
N ILE A 10 -21.27 8.97 4.73
CA ILE A 10 -20.68 9.17 6.07
C ILE A 10 -19.89 7.92 6.49
N ILE A 11 -20.43 6.72 6.28
CA ILE A 11 -19.74 5.46 6.58
C ILE A 11 -18.48 5.34 5.72
N LEU A 12 -18.56 5.64 4.43
CA LEU A 12 -17.41 5.63 3.52
C LEU A 12 -16.33 6.61 3.95
N PHE A 13 -16.71 7.82 4.35
CA PHE A 13 -15.78 8.83 4.84
C PHE A 13 -15.09 8.38 6.13
N ALA A 14 -15.85 7.86 7.10
CA ALA A 14 -15.30 7.33 8.34
C ALA A 14 -14.39 6.11 8.11
N ALA A 15 -14.79 5.19 7.22
CA ALA A 15 -14.00 4.04 6.82
C ALA A 15 -12.70 4.46 6.13
N GLY A 16 -12.73 5.51 5.29
CA GLY A 16 -11.54 6.10 4.68
C GLY A 16 -10.56 6.66 5.71
N ILE A 17 -11.06 7.39 6.71
CA ILE A 17 -10.23 7.93 7.80
C ILE A 17 -9.62 6.79 8.63
N LEU A 18 -10.44 5.86 9.11
CA LEU A 18 -9.99 4.74 9.94
C LEU A 18 -9.02 3.84 9.19
N GLY A 19 -9.35 3.51 7.94
CA GLY A 19 -8.47 2.71 7.10
C GLY A 19 -7.15 3.40 6.78
N GLY A 20 -7.16 4.73 6.58
CA GLY A 20 -5.93 5.50 6.42
C GLY A 20 -5.07 5.54 7.69
N PHE A 21 -5.70 5.66 8.86
CA PHE A 21 -5.02 5.58 10.15
C PHE A 21 -4.38 4.21 10.37
N VAL A 22 -5.13 3.12 10.16
CA VAL A 22 -4.63 1.75 10.24
C VAL A 22 -3.52 1.50 9.22
N ASN A 23 -3.65 2.01 8.00
CA ASN A 23 -2.63 1.89 6.98
C ASN A 23 -1.32 2.59 7.39
N THR A 24 -1.41 3.76 8.02
CA THR A 24 -0.22 4.48 8.49
C THR A 24 0.46 3.79 9.69
N LEU A 25 -0.32 3.20 10.61
CA LEU A 25 0.23 2.53 11.79
C LEU A 25 0.75 1.11 11.53
N ALA A 26 0.00 0.32 10.75
CA ALA A 26 0.24 -1.12 10.59
C ALA A 26 0.66 -1.51 9.17
N GLY A 27 0.61 -0.59 8.19
CA GLY A 27 0.91 -0.87 6.78
C GLY A 27 -0.11 -1.75 6.05
N GLY A 28 -1.17 -2.21 6.74
CA GLY A 28 -2.14 -3.20 6.24
C GLY A 28 -3.55 -2.65 5.99
N GLY A 29 -3.80 -1.35 6.16
CA GLY A 29 -5.16 -0.79 6.04
C GLY A 29 -5.80 -0.97 4.65
N ALA A 30 -4.97 -1.02 3.60
CA ALA A 30 -5.39 -1.36 2.25
C ALA A 30 -6.06 -2.75 2.13
N LEU A 31 -5.72 -3.71 3.00
CA LEU A 31 -6.31 -5.06 3.01
C LEU A 31 -7.79 -5.04 3.38
N PHE A 32 -8.26 -4.00 4.07
CA PHE A 32 -9.67 -3.85 4.45
C PHE A 32 -10.40 -2.84 3.56
N LEU A 33 -9.71 -1.78 3.09
CA LEU A 33 -10.34 -0.73 2.28
C LEU A 33 -10.76 -1.24 0.90
N VAL A 34 -9.90 -2.01 0.22
CA VAL A 34 -10.18 -2.49 -1.14
C VAL A 34 -11.37 -3.47 -1.15
N PRO A 35 -11.49 -4.48 -0.26
CA PRO A 35 -12.68 -5.32 -0.19
C PRO A 35 -13.97 -4.54 0.09
N ILE A 36 -13.92 -3.51 0.93
CA ILE A 36 -15.09 -2.66 1.18
C ILE A 36 -15.53 -1.96 -0.11
N LEU A 37 -14.59 -1.37 -0.86
CA LEU A 37 -14.92 -0.72 -2.13
C LEU A 37 -15.49 -1.71 -3.15
N LEU A 38 -14.96 -2.93 -3.22
CA LEU A 38 -15.48 -4.00 -4.06
C LEU A 38 -16.90 -4.42 -3.66
N LEU A 39 -17.17 -4.56 -2.36
CA LEU A 39 -18.50 -4.89 -1.83
C LEU A 39 -19.53 -3.81 -2.13
N LEU A 40 -19.09 -2.56 -2.31
CA LEU A 40 -19.91 -1.43 -2.75
C LEU A 40 -20.12 -1.39 -4.26
N GLY A 41 -19.65 -2.41 -4.99
CA GLY A 41 -19.86 -2.57 -6.42
C GLY A 41 -18.85 -1.85 -7.30
N LEU A 42 -17.75 -1.31 -6.74
CA LEU A 42 -16.71 -0.73 -7.57
C LEU A 42 -15.97 -1.84 -8.33
N PRO A 43 -15.67 -1.64 -9.63
CA PRO A 43 -14.80 -2.54 -10.36
C PRO A 43 -13.43 -2.67 -9.67
N PRO A 44 -12.78 -3.84 -9.74
CA PRO A 44 -11.51 -4.10 -9.05
C PRO A 44 -10.39 -3.12 -9.39
N GLU A 45 -10.31 -2.70 -10.64
CA GLU A 45 -9.37 -1.69 -11.13
C GLU A 45 -9.59 -0.33 -10.44
N VAL A 46 -10.86 0.10 -10.34
CA VAL A 46 -11.26 1.39 -9.74
C VAL A 46 -11.09 1.35 -8.22
N ALA A 47 -11.46 0.25 -7.58
CA ALA A 47 -11.28 0.05 -6.14
C ALA A 47 -9.79 0.12 -5.76
N ASN A 48 -8.93 -0.58 -6.50
CA ASN A 48 -7.49 -0.52 -6.26
C ASN A 48 -6.94 0.89 -6.54
N ALA A 49 -7.26 1.50 -7.68
CA ALA A 49 -6.80 2.85 -8.03
C ALA A 49 -7.17 3.89 -6.96
N THR A 50 -8.41 3.86 -6.49
CA THR A 50 -8.92 4.75 -5.43
C THR A 50 -8.10 4.60 -4.15
N ASN A 51 -7.84 3.36 -3.74
CA ASN A 51 -7.02 3.09 -2.56
C ASN A 51 -5.55 3.54 -2.74
N ARG A 52 -4.97 3.38 -3.95
CA ARG A 52 -3.57 3.76 -4.22
C ARG A 52 -3.33 5.27 -4.12
N VAL A 53 -4.30 6.10 -4.52
CA VAL A 53 -4.22 7.56 -4.33
C VAL A 53 -4.14 7.90 -2.85
N GLY A 54 -5.04 7.33 -2.04
CA GLY A 54 -5.06 7.56 -0.58
C GLY A 54 -3.78 7.11 0.10
N VAL A 55 -3.32 5.89 -0.18
CA VAL A 55 -2.08 5.34 0.38
C VAL A 55 -0.87 6.19 -0.01
N SER A 56 -0.79 6.67 -1.26
CA SER A 56 0.33 7.51 -1.71
C SER A 56 0.40 8.82 -0.93
N LEU A 57 -0.73 9.50 -0.73
CA LEU A 57 -0.80 10.72 0.07
C LEU A 57 -0.44 10.46 1.53
N GLN A 58 -0.94 9.37 2.12
CA GLN A 58 -0.61 8.97 3.49
C GLN A 58 0.89 8.68 3.65
N SER A 59 1.49 7.94 2.72
CA SER A 59 2.93 7.66 2.72
C SER A 59 3.76 8.94 2.58
N MET A 60 3.34 9.90 1.75
CA MET A 60 3.99 11.21 1.66
C MET A 60 3.93 11.99 2.98
N LEU A 61 2.76 12.03 3.63
CA LEU A 61 2.60 12.71 4.92
C LEU A 61 3.38 12.01 6.03
N ALA A 62 3.37 10.68 6.08
CA ALA A 62 4.14 9.88 7.03
C ALA A 62 5.65 10.08 6.85
N ALA A 63 6.13 10.08 5.60
CA ALA A 63 7.53 10.37 5.29
C ALA A 63 7.93 11.78 5.72
N ARG A 64 7.07 12.79 5.46
CA ARG A 64 7.28 14.17 5.95
C ARG A 64 7.33 14.24 7.47
N GLY A 65 6.43 13.56 8.18
CA GLY A 65 6.42 13.51 9.64
C GLY A 65 7.69 12.86 10.21
N LEU A 66 8.15 11.75 9.62
CA LEU A 66 9.40 11.10 9.99
C LEU A 66 10.63 11.99 9.72
N ASP A 67 10.61 12.75 8.62
CA ASP A 67 11.69 13.67 8.28
C ASP A 67 11.78 14.84 9.26
N GLN A 68 10.64 15.46 9.59
CA GLN A 68 10.55 16.53 10.60
C GLN A 68 11.02 16.05 11.97
N ALA A 69 10.69 14.81 12.34
CA ALA A 69 11.16 14.18 13.57
C ALA A 69 12.64 13.73 13.53
N LYS A 70 13.36 13.95 12.41
CA LYS A 70 14.73 13.47 12.16
C LYS A 70 14.89 11.95 12.34
N ARG A 71 13.82 11.20 12.06
CA ARG A 71 13.77 9.73 12.12
C ARG A 71 13.78 9.07 10.75
N LEU A 72 13.77 9.86 9.67
CA LEU A 72 13.83 9.35 8.30
C LEU A 72 15.28 9.04 7.88
N ASP A 73 15.55 7.79 7.52
CA ASP A 73 16.81 7.41 6.87
C ASP A 73 16.78 7.80 5.38
N ARG A 74 17.28 9.00 5.09
CA ARG A 74 17.36 9.54 3.73
C ARG A 74 18.31 8.75 2.81
N SER A 75 19.27 8.01 3.37
CA SER A 75 20.20 7.21 2.57
C SER A 75 19.52 5.95 2.06
N ALA A 76 18.83 5.23 2.95
CA ALA A 76 18.00 4.09 2.60
C ALA A 76 16.87 4.51 1.65
N LEU A 77 16.17 5.61 1.93
CA LEU A 77 15.10 6.09 1.07
C LEU A 77 15.57 6.31 -0.37
N ARG A 78 16.70 6.98 -0.58
CA ARG A 78 17.24 7.21 -1.94
C ARG A 78 17.59 5.91 -2.66
N LEU A 79 18.15 4.94 -1.94
CA LEU A 79 18.54 3.65 -2.52
C LEU A 79 17.33 2.78 -2.89
N LEU A 80 16.26 2.84 -2.09
CA LEU A 80 15.05 2.04 -2.26
C LEU A 80 14.06 2.68 -3.23
N ALA A 81 13.92 4.00 -3.20
CA ALA A 81 12.88 4.71 -3.93
C ALA A 81 13.04 4.56 -5.45
N LEU A 82 14.27 4.54 -5.96
CA LEU A 82 14.51 4.47 -7.40
C LEU A 82 14.02 3.14 -8.02
N PRO A 83 14.51 1.96 -7.60
CA PRO A 83 14.04 0.70 -8.19
C PRO A 83 12.56 0.44 -7.91
N PHE A 84 12.07 0.80 -6.72
CA PHE A 84 10.65 0.63 -6.38
C PHE A 84 9.75 1.51 -7.25
N SER A 85 10.07 2.80 -7.43
CA SER A 85 9.28 3.71 -8.26
C SER A 85 9.34 3.32 -9.74
N ALA A 86 10.49 2.82 -10.21
CA ALA A 86 10.63 2.32 -11.57
C ALA A 86 9.76 1.07 -11.81
N GLY A 87 9.73 0.16 -10.84
CA GLY A 87 8.84 -1.00 -10.82
C GLY A 87 7.37 -0.59 -10.89
N ALA A 88 6.97 0.30 -9.98
CA ALA A 88 5.59 0.77 -9.89
C ALA A 88 5.12 1.46 -11.16
N LEU A 89 5.98 2.29 -11.76
CA LEU A 89 5.67 2.94 -13.04
C LEU A 89 5.53 1.91 -14.16
N PHE A 90 6.46 0.95 -14.24
CA PHE A 90 6.40 -0.11 -15.24
C PHE A 90 5.15 -0.98 -15.09
N GLY A 91 4.82 -1.39 -13.86
CA GLY A 91 3.62 -2.17 -13.55
C GLY A 91 2.33 -1.41 -13.86
N ALA A 92 2.25 -0.13 -13.47
CA ALA A 92 1.10 0.71 -13.76
C ALA A 92 0.87 0.92 -15.26
N LEU A 93 1.94 1.17 -16.04
CA LEU A 93 1.84 1.28 -17.49
C LEU A 93 1.44 -0.06 -18.13
N SER A 94 2.05 -1.15 -17.69
CA SER A 94 1.74 -2.49 -18.20
C SER A 94 0.27 -2.87 -17.95
N ALA A 95 -0.28 -2.47 -16.80
CA ALA A 95 -1.68 -2.72 -16.46
C ALA A 95 -2.67 -2.09 -17.45
N THR A 96 -2.31 -0.98 -18.13
CA THR A 96 -3.20 -0.33 -19.11
C THR A 96 -3.46 -1.16 -20.37
N TRP A 97 -2.61 -2.16 -20.64
CA TRP A 97 -2.78 -3.09 -21.76
C TRP A 97 -3.32 -4.46 -21.34
N MET A 98 -3.59 -4.66 -20.05
CA MET A 98 -4.10 -5.93 -19.54
C MET A 98 -5.63 -5.97 -19.59
N SER A 99 -6.19 -7.15 -19.82
CA SER A 99 -7.64 -7.38 -19.68
C SER A 99 -8.06 -7.34 -18.21
N SER A 100 -9.30 -6.93 -17.93
CA SER A 100 -9.84 -6.89 -16.56
C SER A 100 -9.70 -8.20 -15.80
N MET A 101 -9.90 -9.36 -16.45
CA MET A 101 -9.70 -10.68 -15.82
C MET A 101 -8.29 -10.86 -15.23
N VAL A 102 -7.25 -10.36 -15.91
CA VAL A 102 -5.86 -10.44 -15.44
C VAL A 102 -5.67 -9.53 -14.23
N ILE A 103 -6.19 -8.31 -14.28
CA ILE A 103 -6.08 -7.36 -13.16
C ILE A 103 -6.84 -7.87 -11.94
N GLU A 104 -8.02 -8.46 -12.12
CA GLU A 104 -8.79 -9.11 -11.06
C GLU A 104 -8.02 -10.23 -10.40
N LEU A 105 -7.45 -11.15 -11.20
CA LEU A 105 -6.66 -12.26 -10.69
C LEU A 105 -5.42 -11.76 -9.92
N LEU A 106 -4.72 -10.77 -10.46
CA LEU A 106 -3.55 -10.17 -9.80
C LEU A 106 -3.94 -9.49 -8.50
N LEU A 107 -5.03 -8.71 -8.48
CA LEU A 107 -5.49 -8.00 -7.30
C LEU A 107 -5.92 -8.98 -6.20
N TYR A 108 -6.81 -9.92 -6.52
CA TYR A 108 -7.30 -10.91 -5.55
C TYR A 108 -6.19 -11.84 -5.07
N GLY A 109 -5.30 -12.26 -5.97
CA GLY A 109 -4.13 -13.06 -5.63
C GLY A 109 -3.18 -12.32 -4.69
N ALA A 110 -2.85 -11.06 -4.99
CA ALA A 110 -1.99 -10.23 -4.14
C ALA A 110 -2.61 -9.97 -2.77
N MET A 111 -3.92 -9.68 -2.72
CA MET A 111 -4.63 -9.46 -1.47
C MET A 111 -4.74 -10.72 -0.62
N GLY A 112 -5.04 -11.87 -1.26
CA GLY A 112 -5.07 -13.17 -0.59
C GLY A 112 -3.70 -13.55 -0.03
N PHE A 113 -2.63 -13.34 -0.82
CA PHE A 113 -1.26 -13.54 -0.36
C PHE A 113 -0.90 -12.63 0.82
N ALA A 114 -1.23 -11.35 0.74
CA ALA A 114 -0.95 -10.39 1.80
C ALA A 114 -1.73 -10.73 3.08
N LEU A 115 -3.01 -11.10 2.98
CA LEU A 115 -3.82 -11.57 4.10
C LEU A 115 -3.23 -12.83 4.74
N LEU A 116 -2.86 -13.83 3.92
CA LEU A 116 -2.23 -15.05 4.40
C LEU A 116 -0.91 -14.76 5.12
N SER A 117 -0.08 -13.87 4.57
CA SER A 117 1.18 -13.46 5.18
C SER A 117 0.98 -12.80 6.55
N PHE A 118 -0.09 -12.00 6.68
CA PHE A 118 -0.47 -11.32 7.92
C PHE A 118 -0.92 -12.33 8.98
N THR A 119 -1.75 -13.31 8.60
CA THR A 119 -2.28 -14.33 9.52
C THR A 119 -1.22 -15.34 9.96
N LEU A 120 -0.35 -15.80 9.04
CA LEU A 120 0.65 -16.84 9.35
C LEU A 120 1.87 -16.32 10.11
N ARG A 121 2.20 -15.03 10.04
CA ARG A 121 3.38 -14.44 10.71
C ARG A 121 3.10 -13.11 11.42
N PRO A 122 2.21 -13.06 12.42
CA PRO A 122 1.92 -11.82 13.15
C PRO A 122 3.11 -11.28 13.97
N ARG A 123 4.10 -12.13 14.30
CA ARG A 123 5.21 -11.81 15.22
C ARG A 123 6.33 -10.94 14.64
N GLY A 124 6.43 -10.81 13.32
CA GLY A 124 7.46 -9.99 12.67
C GLY A 124 7.18 -8.49 12.67
N ILE A 125 5.91 -8.10 12.84
CA ILE A 125 5.42 -6.72 12.66
C ILE A 125 5.26 -5.99 14.01
N LEU A 126 5.01 -6.72 15.11
CA LEU A 126 4.87 -6.17 16.47
C LEU A 126 6.22 -5.82 17.13
N ARG A 127 7.33 -6.31 16.59
CA ARG A 127 8.65 -5.78 16.96
C ARG A 127 8.79 -4.47 16.22
N ALA A 128 8.86 -3.36 16.96
CA ALA A 128 9.35 -2.10 16.39
C ALA A 128 10.61 -2.45 15.61
N PRO A 129 10.67 -2.16 14.29
CA PRO A 129 11.89 -2.42 13.53
C PRO A 129 12.99 -1.71 14.32
N GLU A 130 13.94 -2.48 14.86
CA GLU A 130 15.13 -1.87 15.42
C GLU A 130 15.61 -0.92 14.35
N VAL A 131 15.70 0.37 14.68
CA VAL A 131 16.23 1.39 13.80
C VAL A 131 17.70 1.06 13.61
N HIS A 132 17.95 0.07 12.76
CA HIS A 132 19.26 -0.27 12.28
C HIS A 132 19.67 0.96 11.49
N GLY A 133 20.57 1.75 12.07
CA GLY A 133 21.17 2.87 11.37
C GLY A 133 21.65 2.41 10.00
N ALA A 134 21.63 3.35 9.04
CA ALA A 134 21.95 3.28 7.61
C ALA A 134 23.05 2.29 7.10
N ALA A 135 23.83 1.68 7.98
CA ALA A 135 24.98 0.86 7.69
C ALA A 135 24.70 -0.53 7.05
N ARG A 136 23.44 -0.97 6.87
CA ARG A 136 23.15 -2.37 6.49
C ARG A 136 22.36 -2.61 5.20
N TYR A 137 21.85 -1.58 4.52
CA TYR A 137 21.21 -1.81 3.22
C TYR A 137 22.25 -1.96 2.11
N ARG A 138 22.77 -3.18 1.94
CA ARG A 138 23.65 -3.51 0.81
C ARG A 138 22.80 -3.74 -0.44
N PRO A 139 22.97 -2.94 -1.51
CA PRO A 139 22.31 -3.18 -2.78
C PRO A 139 22.89 -4.45 -3.40
N THR A 140 22.15 -5.56 -3.27
CA THR A 140 22.42 -6.78 -4.02
C THR A 140 21.47 -6.81 -5.20
N ALA A 141 21.90 -7.31 -6.36
CA ALA A 141 21.06 -7.42 -7.55
C ALA A 141 19.69 -8.06 -7.23
N LEU A 142 19.68 -9.14 -6.44
CA LEU A 142 18.45 -9.80 -5.98
C LEU A 142 17.50 -8.86 -5.23
N ARG A 143 18.02 -7.99 -4.35
CA ARG A 143 17.20 -7.04 -3.60
C ARG A 143 16.66 -5.94 -4.50
N ILE A 144 17.46 -5.46 -5.46
CA ILE A 144 17.02 -4.46 -6.43
C ILE A 144 15.90 -5.02 -7.32
N VAL A 145 16.07 -6.25 -7.82
CA VAL A 145 15.04 -6.94 -8.61
C VAL A 145 13.78 -7.17 -7.78
N ALA A 146 13.92 -7.59 -6.52
CA ALA A 146 12.78 -7.75 -5.63
C ALA A 146 12.05 -6.41 -5.36
N LEU A 147 12.78 -5.32 -5.14
CA LEU A 147 12.19 -3.98 -4.95
C LEU A 147 11.49 -3.50 -6.22
N PHE A 148 12.06 -3.76 -7.39
CA PHE A 148 11.43 -3.44 -8.67
C PHE A 148 10.16 -4.28 -8.89
N ALA A 149 10.18 -5.57 -8.59
CA ALA A 149 9.00 -6.43 -8.74
C ALA A 149 7.90 -6.15 -7.71
N LEU A 150 8.27 -5.61 -6.53
CA LEU A 150 7.33 -5.19 -5.50
C LEU A 150 6.72 -3.81 -5.73
N GLY A 151 7.43 -2.96 -6.50
CA GLY A 151 6.91 -1.66 -6.93
C GLY A 151 5.84 -1.86 -7.97
#